data_AF-M4SW70-F1
#
_entry.id   AF-M4SW70-F1
#
_cell.length_a   1.000
_cell.length_b   1.000
_cell.length_c   1.000
_cell.angle_alpha   90.00
_cell.angle_beta   90.00
_cell.angle_gamma   90.00
#
_symmetry.space_group_name_H-M   'P 1'
#
loop_
_entity.id
_entity.type
_entity.pdbx_description
1 polymer ?
#
loop_
_entity_poly.entity_id
_entity_poly.type
_entity_poly.pdbx_seq_one_letter_code
_entity_poly.pdbx_strand_id
1 'polypeptide(L)'
;MSTPNQAVAAALLFCLGATVVAADVTAGSNAGAFAALCGIIGLAETPITLPTQPEDPTASYKKLRKLNMTLAPQEWRTSFNKKGDNDQWEAADKPSKMPSEEWTELWPQWLEDAQQLTAPKARQAVLEEEQLTGLTEGELKHLTPKVATATNAVRILIAKYNELKADLAAVTADSAKADLNLIVYGNAKPTGRAVVIGEAFGSSAGTWQAVCEGNAAQHNAKTLAAVAYCLCCKNSNSVDGTDKVCSPQQTGASDWNPSQAPGTTQWAEIRKLCALRPLKVLTAATLSARIAAITNHMSTDGTSTYLGHFIKTGCTGSKSNGQCVKYTDIAEGDTTKLATIPWLQKLDTLHDKLLKQEAANAAARRIDLVISSITNNIKGLANEARIQTLHATTNSKKSTDSAKQTQQVSSAECQNITEKSKCKDNCE
;
A
#
# COMPACT_ATOMS: atom_id res chain seq x y z
N MET A 1 60.40 -60.31 21.71
CA MET A 1 60.20 -61.15 20.52
C MET A 1 58.90 -61.93 20.72
N SER A 2 58.05 -61.87 19.70
CA SER A 2 56.84 -62.69 19.48
C SER A 2 55.59 -62.42 20.34
N THR A 3 54.67 -61.62 19.78
CA THR A 3 53.22 -61.91 19.83
C THR A 3 52.92 -63.07 18.85
N PRO A 4 51.80 -63.80 19.01
CA PRO A 4 50.60 -63.44 18.22
C PRO A 4 49.23 -63.60 18.93
N ASN A 5 48.28 -62.74 18.51
CA ASN A 5 46.87 -62.95 18.07
C ASN A 5 46.03 -64.11 18.66
N GLN A 6 44.71 -64.05 18.84
CA GLN A 6 43.61 -63.12 18.52
C GLN A 6 42.34 -63.74 19.13
N ALA A 7 41.39 -62.91 19.61
CA ALA A 7 39.94 -63.13 19.46
C ALA A 7 39.20 -61.95 20.12
N VAL A 8 38.89 -60.92 19.33
CA VAL A 8 37.94 -59.89 19.75
C VAL A 8 36.55 -60.38 19.33
N ALA A 9 35.73 -60.75 20.30
CA ALA A 9 34.32 -61.06 20.08
C ALA A 9 33.57 -59.77 19.73
N ALA A 10 33.13 -59.64 18.48
CA ALA A 10 32.23 -58.58 18.06
C ALA A 10 30.81 -58.92 18.54
N ALA A 11 30.33 -58.20 19.56
CA ALA A 11 28.92 -58.24 19.95
C ALA A 11 28.11 -57.46 18.91
N LEU A 12 27.38 -58.19 18.06
CA LEU A 12 26.35 -57.64 17.18
C LEU A 12 25.17 -57.16 18.05
N LEU A 13 25.09 -55.84 18.25
CA LEU A 13 23.93 -55.18 18.83
C LEU A 13 22.79 -55.28 17.81
N PHE A 14 21.83 -56.18 18.05
CA PHE A 14 20.56 -56.17 17.34
C PHE A 14 19.83 -54.87 17.67
N CYS A 15 19.86 -53.89 16.75
CA CYS A 15 18.87 -52.82 16.75
C CYS A 15 17.51 -53.47 16.46
N LEU A 16 16.72 -53.75 17.51
CA LEU A 16 15.29 -53.91 17.35
C LEU A 16 14.79 -52.63 16.67
N GLY A 17 14.35 -52.75 15.43
CA GLY A 17 13.61 -51.70 14.76
C GLY A 17 12.38 -51.43 15.60
N ALA A 18 12.36 -50.30 16.31
CA ALA A 18 11.13 -49.75 16.83
C ALA A 18 10.27 -49.48 15.60
N THR A 19 9.25 -50.31 15.38
CA THR A 19 8.13 -49.93 14.52
C THR A 19 7.62 -48.61 15.08
N VAL A 20 7.84 -47.51 14.35
CA VAL A 20 7.20 -46.24 14.65
C VAL A 20 5.71 -46.46 14.43
N VAL A 21 5.00 -46.90 15.46
CA VAL A 21 3.55 -46.83 15.48
C VAL A 21 3.25 -45.34 15.54
N ALA A 22 2.75 -44.78 14.44
CA ALA A 22 2.24 -43.41 14.46
C ALA A 22 1.23 -43.30 15.60
N ALA A 23 1.49 -42.39 16.53
CA ALA A 23 0.69 -42.26 17.75
C ALA A 23 -0.75 -41.83 17.41
N ASP A 24 -1.72 -42.40 18.14
CA ASP A 24 -3.12 -42.03 18.06
C ASP A 24 -3.31 -40.50 18.17
N VAL A 25 -4.40 -39.98 17.59
CA VAL A 25 -4.85 -38.62 17.88
C VAL A 25 -5.11 -38.53 19.38
N THR A 26 -4.52 -37.54 20.03
CA THR A 26 -4.67 -37.28 21.46
C THR A 26 -5.06 -35.82 21.69
N ALA A 27 -5.37 -35.47 22.94
CA ALA A 27 -5.61 -34.09 23.33
C ALA A 27 -4.41 -33.22 22.94
N GLY A 28 -4.66 -32.16 22.17
CA GLY A 28 -3.64 -31.24 21.69
C GLY A 28 -2.91 -31.65 20.39
N SER A 29 -3.21 -32.79 19.77
CA SER A 29 -2.58 -33.20 18.50
C SER A 29 -2.68 -32.14 17.40
N ASN A 30 -3.74 -31.31 17.38
CA ASN A 30 -3.93 -30.22 16.42
C ASN A 30 -3.74 -28.82 17.03
N ALA A 31 -3.19 -28.69 18.24
CA ALA A 31 -3.10 -27.39 18.91
C ALA A 31 -2.27 -26.37 18.11
N GLY A 32 -1.16 -26.78 17.49
CA GLY A 32 -0.34 -25.92 16.63
C GLY A 32 -1.08 -25.46 15.38
N ALA A 33 -1.62 -26.42 14.61
CA ALA A 33 -2.39 -26.13 13.40
C ALA A 33 -3.56 -25.18 13.70
N PHE A 34 -4.33 -25.47 14.76
CA PHE A 34 -5.45 -24.63 15.16
C PHE A 34 -5.03 -23.24 15.66
N ALA A 35 -3.92 -23.11 16.38
CA ALA A 35 -3.38 -21.81 16.76
C ALA A 35 -3.01 -20.97 15.52
N ALA A 36 -2.46 -21.59 14.47
CA ALA A 36 -2.18 -20.92 13.20
C ALA A 36 -3.47 -20.45 12.50
N LEU A 37 -4.51 -21.31 12.45
CA LEU A 37 -5.85 -20.96 11.95
C LEU A 37 -6.44 -19.76 12.71
N CYS A 38 -6.33 -19.76 14.05
CA CYS A 38 -6.76 -18.65 14.90
C CYS A 38 -6.07 -17.32 14.55
N GLY A 39 -4.87 -17.37 13.95
CA GLY A 39 -4.19 -16.20 13.43
C GLY A 39 -5.01 -15.45 12.37
N ILE A 40 -5.73 -16.15 11.49
CA ILE A 40 -6.54 -15.52 10.44
C ILE A 40 -7.98 -15.32 10.91
N ILE A 41 -8.55 -16.29 11.65
CA ILE A 41 -9.86 -16.15 12.27
C ILE A 41 -9.89 -14.87 13.13
N GLY A 42 -8.83 -14.60 13.89
CA GLY A 42 -8.68 -13.37 14.67
C GLY A 42 -8.86 -12.09 13.85
N LEU A 43 -8.37 -12.04 12.61
CA LEU A 43 -8.52 -10.88 11.74
C LEU A 43 -9.98 -10.67 11.31
N ALA A 44 -10.68 -11.76 10.97
CA ALA A 44 -12.13 -11.72 10.70
C ALA A 44 -12.97 -11.38 11.95
N GLU A 45 -12.36 -11.37 13.14
CA GLU A 45 -13.04 -11.15 14.41
C GLU A 45 -12.80 -9.76 15.02
N THR A 46 -11.75 -9.06 14.60
CA THR A 46 -11.37 -7.74 15.13
C THR A 46 -11.56 -6.63 14.10
N PRO A 47 -11.64 -5.34 14.50
CA PRO A 47 -11.54 -4.24 13.55
C PRO A 47 -10.27 -4.33 12.72
N ILE A 48 -10.34 -3.89 11.46
CA ILE A 48 -9.20 -3.85 10.55
C ILE A 48 -8.67 -2.42 10.49
N THR A 49 -7.36 -2.29 10.63
CA THR A 49 -6.63 -1.06 10.40
C THR A 49 -5.64 -1.31 9.29
N LEU A 50 -5.60 -0.41 8.30
CA LEU A 50 -4.66 -0.46 7.17
C LEU A 50 -3.56 0.58 7.36
N PRO A 51 -2.44 0.48 6.63
CA PRO A 51 -1.42 1.52 6.61
C PRO A 51 -2.01 2.87 6.20
N THR A 52 -1.56 3.94 6.87
CA THR A 52 -1.97 5.31 6.53
C THR A 52 -1.56 5.65 5.10
N GLN A 53 -2.52 6.10 4.30
CA GLN A 53 -2.28 6.59 2.95
C GLN A 53 -1.63 7.98 2.98
N PRO A 54 -0.77 8.31 2.00
CA PRO A 54 -0.31 9.68 1.84
C PRO A 54 -1.47 10.62 1.51
N GLU A 55 -1.31 11.90 1.83
CA GLU A 55 -2.27 12.93 1.44
C GLU A 55 -2.30 13.11 -0.09
N ASP A 56 -3.45 13.51 -0.63
CA ASP A 56 -3.57 13.83 -2.05
C ASP A 56 -2.91 15.19 -2.33
N PRO A 57 -1.84 15.25 -3.15
CA PRO A 57 -1.11 16.48 -3.42
C PRO A 57 -1.84 17.46 -4.34
N THR A 58 -3.07 17.16 -4.80
CA THR A 58 -3.86 18.02 -5.68
C THR A 58 -4.05 19.42 -5.11
N ALA A 59 -4.26 19.55 -3.80
CA ALA A 59 -4.41 20.85 -3.14
C ALA A 59 -3.11 21.68 -3.23
N SER A 60 -1.95 21.06 -2.96
CA SER A 60 -0.64 21.69 -3.09
C SER A 60 -0.36 22.12 -4.53
N TYR A 61 -0.69 21.27 -5.51
CA TYR A 61 -0.58 21.63 -6.92
C TYR A 61 -1.46 22.82 -7.31
N LYS A 62 -2.70 22.87 -6.81
CA LYS A 62 -3.62 23.99 -7.04
C LYS A 62 -3.06 25.31 -6.48
N LYS A 63 -2.50 25.30 -5.27
CA LYS A 63 -1.84 26.47 -4.69
C LYS A 63 -0.68 26.96 -5.57
N LEU A 64 0.18 26.05 -5.99
CA LEU A 64 1.32 26.36 -6.85
C LEU A 64 0.89 26.91 -8.21
N ARG A 65 -0.13 26.33 -8.84
CA ARG A 65 -0.73 26.84 -10.07
C ARG A 65 -1.27 28.26 -9.92
N LYS A 66 -1.97 28.54 -8.81
CA LYS A 66 -2.51 29.87 -8.51
C LYS A 66 -1.39 30.90 -8.31
N LEU A 67 -0.29 30.53 -7.66
CA LEU A 67 0.91 31.36 -7.57
C LEU A 67 1.50 31.61 -8.97
N ASN A 68 1.63 30.58 -9.80
CA ASN A 68 2.12 30.72 -11.18
C ASN A 68 1.26 31.69 -12.00
N MET A 69 -0.07 31.56 -11.92
CA MET A 69 -0.99 32.50 -12.56
C MET A 69 -0.83 33.92 -11.99
N THR A 70 -0.65 34.07 -10.68
CA THR A 70 -0.45 35.37 -10.00
C THR A 70 0.81 36.11 -10.48
N LEU A 71 1.87 35.37 -10.80
CA LEU A 71 3.14 35.89 -11.31
C LEU A 71 3.17 36.04 -12.83
N ALA A 72 2.13 35.58 -13.53
CA ALA A 72 2.05 35.70 -14.98
C ALA A 72 1.78 37.16 -15.41
N PRO A 73 2.21 37.55 -16.64
CA PRO A 73 1.95 38.87 -17.18
C PRO A 73 0.47 39.24 -17.09
N GLN A 74 0.17 40.52 -16.85
CA GLN A 74 -1.20 40.99 -16.73
C GLN A 74 -2.03 40.65 -17.98
N GLU A 75 -1.45 40.84 -19.17
CA GLU A 75 -2.08 40.50 -20.45
C GLU A 75 -2.51 39.03 -20.51
N TRP A 76 -1.66 38.12 -20.05
CA TRP A 76 -1.97 36.70 -19.97
C TRP A 76 -3.08 36.41 -18.96
N ARG A 77 -3.03 36.99 -17.76
CA ARG A 77 -4.11 36.81 -16.77
C ARG A 77 -5.46 37.31 -17.30
N THR A 78 -5.45 38.43 -18.02
CA THR A 78 -6.68 39.01 -18.57
C THR A 78 -7.24 38.22 -19.75
N SER A 79 -6.45 37.42 -20.48
CA SER A 79 -6.96 36.61 -21.60
C SER A 79 -7.93 35.51 -21.17
N PHE A 80 -8.01 35.21 -19.88
CA PHE A 80 -8.94 34.22 -19.31
C PHE A 80 -10.25 34.83 -18.81
N ASN A 81 -10.37 36.16 -18.84
CA ASN A 81 -11.55 36.85 -18.34
C ASN A 81 -12.16 37.73 -19.43
N LYS A 82 -13.49 37.73 -19.56
CA LYS A 82 -14.22 38.68 -20.39
C LYS A 82 -15.13 39.54 -19.53
N LYS A 83 -15.47 40.73 -20.00
CA LYS A 83 -16.37 41.63 -19.29
C LYS A 83 -17.81 41.13 -19.48
N GLY A 84 -18.47 40.79 -18.40
CA GLY A 84 -19.87 40.36 -18.38
C GLY A 84 -20.84 41.52 -18.26
N ASP A 85 -22.13 41.19 -18.32
CA ASP A 85 -23.21 42.14 -18.07
C ASP A 85 -23.17 42.53 -16.57
N ASN A 86 -22.97 43.81 -16.27
CA ASN A 86 -22.78 44.42 -14.93
C ASN A 86 -21.33 44.62 -14.42
N ASP A 87 -20.34 44.80 -15.32
CA ASP A 87 -18.94 45.07 -14.95
C ASP A 87 -18.26 43.94 -14.14
N GLN A 88 -18.90 42.77 -14.04
CA GLN A 88 -18.34 41.56 -13.45
C GLN A 88 -17.48 40.81 -14.48
N TRP A 89 -16.43 40.15 -14.01
CA TRP A 89 -15.61 39.30 -14.88
C TRP A 89 -16.26 37.93 -15.07
N GLU A 90 -16.37 37.50 -16.32
CA GLU A 90 -16.83 36.18 -16.74
C GLU A 90 -15.67 35.34 -17.31
N ALA A 91 -15.85 34.02 -17.37
CA ALA A 91 -14.91 33.13 -18.03
C ALA A 91 -14.77 33.48 -19.52
N ALA A 92 -13.54 33.62 -20.00
CA ALA A 92 -13.29 33.67 -21.44
C ALA A 92 -13.66 32.33 -22.09
N ASP A 93 -14.18 32.41 -23.31
CA ASP A 93 -14.44 31.23 -24.13
C ASP A 93 -13.12 30.55 -24.50
N LYS A 94 -13.14 29.22 -24.57
CA LYS A 94 -11.98 28.45 -25.01
C LYS A 94 -11.60 28.85 -26.45
N PRO A 95 -10.33 29.24 -26.72
CA PRO A 95 -9.86 29.49 -28.08
C PRO A 95 -10.18 28.33 -29.04
N SER A 96 -10.62 28.68 -30.25
CA SER A 96 -10.97 27.72 -31.30
C SER A 96 -9.78 26.92 -31.83
N LYS A 97 -8.56 27.46 -31.70
CA LYS A 97 -7.30 26.78 -32.02
C LYS A 97 -6.37 26.85 -30.82
N MET A 98 -5.99 25.68 -30.30
CA MET A 98 -5.02 25.56 -29.22
C MET A 98 -3.63 25.26 -29.79
N PRO A 99 -2.54 25.77 -29.18
CA PRO A 99 -1.18 25.47 -29.62
C PRO A 99 -0.80 23.98 -29.55
N SER A 100 -1.38 23.25 -28.59
CA SER A 100 -1.15 21.81 -28.40
C SER A 100 -2.30 21.16 -27.64
N GLU A 101 -2.27 19.83 -27.57
CA GLU A 101 -3.18 19.05 -26.73
C GLU A 101 -2.99 19.35 -25.24
N GLU A 102 -1.75 19.51 -24.78
CA GLU A 102 -1.43 19.92 -23.42
C GLU A 102 -2.09 21.27 -23.05
N TRP A 103 -2.10 22.25 -23.96
CA TRP A 103 -2.80 23.52 -23.75
C TRP A 103 -4.32 23.33 -23.63
N THR A 104 -4.87 22.39 -24.40
CA THR A 104 -6.29 22.02 -24.29
C THR A 104 -6.60 21.46 -22.90
N GLU A 105 -5.74 20.60 -22.36
CA GLU A 105 -5.91 20.00 -21.03
C GLU A 105 -5.72 21.01 -19.89
N LEU A 106 -4.81 21.96 -20.06
CA LEU A 106 -4.49 22.97 -19.04
C LEU A 106 -5.40 24.19 -19.06
N TRP A 107 -6.11 24.44 -20.17
CA TRP A 107 -6.99 25.60 -20.28
C TRP A 107 -8.02 25.73 -19.14
N PRO A 108 -8.79 24.68 -18.76
CA PRO A 108 -9.77 24.79 -17.69
C PRO A 108 -9.12 25.13 -16.34
N GLN A 109 -7.91 24.62 -16.13
CA GLN A 109 -7.12 24.87 -14.92
C GLN A 109 -6.67 26.33 -14.85
N TRP A 110 -6.09 26.86 -15.93
CA TRP A 110 -5.70 28.26 -16.00
C TRP A 110 -6.89 29.21 -15.90
N LEU A 111 -8.01 28.88 -16.56
CA LEU A 111 -9.25 29.64 -16.48
C LEU A 111 -9.74 29.74 -15.02
N GLU A 112 -9.81 28.62 -14.32
CA GLU A 112 -10.19 28.57 -12.90
C GLU A 112 -9.28 29.46 -12.03
N ASP A 113 -7.97 29.36 -12.20
CA ASP A 113 -7.01 30.12 -11.40
C ASP A 113 -7.09 31.62 -11.70
N ALA A 114 -7.20 31.99 -12.97
CA ALA A 114 -7.31 33.39 -13.40
C ALA A 114 -8.62 34.03 -12.92
N GLN A 115 -9.73 33.30 -12.97
CA GLN A 115 -11.02 33.76 -12.43
C GLN A 115 -10.94 34.02 -10.93
N GLN A 116 -10.31 33.13 -10.16
CA GLN A 116 -10.12 33.35 -8.72
C GLN A 116 -9.31 34.62 -8.39
N LEU A 117 -8.47 35.09 -9.32
CA LEU A 117 -7.68 36.32 -9.15
C LEU A 117 -8.44 37.60 -9.51
N THR A 118 -9.66 37.50 -10.04
CA THR A 118 -10.52 38.68 -10.31
C THR A 118 -11.16 39.26 -9.06
N ALA A 119 -11.27 38.45 -7.99
CA ALA A 119 -11.85 38.89 -6.73
C ALA A 119 -10.99 40.00 -6.07
N PRO A 120 -11.62 40.96 -5.35
CA PRO A 120 -10.90 42.02 -4.66
C PRO A 120 -9.81 41.46 -3.75
N LYS A 121 -8.59 42.02 -3.88
CA LYS A 121 -7.39 41.64 -3.12
C LYS A 121 -6.88 40.20 -3.30
N ALA A 122 -7.46 39.39 -4.20
CA ALA A 122 -7.04 38.00 -4.38
C ALA A 122 -5.55 37.85 -4.74
N ARG A 123 -5.03 38.72 -5.61
CA ARG A 123 -3.59 38.75 -5.95
C ARG A 123 -2.73 39.04 -4.72
N GLN A 124 -3.12 40.02 -3.91
CA GLN A 124 -2.37 40.39 -2.69
C GLN A 124 -2.39 39.25 -1.68
N ALA A 125 -3.53 38.59 -1.49
CA ALA A 125 -3.65 37.45 -0.59
C ALA A 125 -2.71 36.28 -0.99
N VAL A 126 -2.58 35.98 -2.29
CA VAL A 126 -1.64 34.93 -2.76
C VAL A 126 -0.19 35.34 -2.50
N LEU A 127 0.17 36.59 -2.75
CA LEU A 127 1.53 37.08 -2.47
C LEU A 127 1.85 37.08 -0.96
N GLU A 128 0.86 37.37 -0.11
CA GLU A 128 0.99 37.29 1.34
C GLU A 128 1.16 35.84 1.82
N GLU A 129 0.35 34.90 1.33
CA GLU A 129 0.45 33.47 1.67
C GLU A 129 1.84 32.91 1.34
N GLU A 130 2.42 33.33 0.21
CA GLU A 130 3.73 32.88 -0.28
C GLU A 130 4.90 33.76 0.19
N GLN A 131 4.65 34.70 1.11
CA GLN A 131 5.68 35.59 1.71
C GLN A 131 6.43 36.47 0.68
N LEU A 132 5.77 36.76 -0.44
CA LEU A 132 6.26 37.62 -1.53
C LEU A 132 5.84 39.08 -1.36
N THR A 133 5.16 39.43 -0.26
CA THR A 133 4.78 40.82 0.05
C THR A 133 6.01 41.72 0.12
N GLY A 134 5.88 42.93 -0.46
CA GLY A 134 6.94 43.94 -0.50
C GLY A 134 7.94 43.78 -1.64
N LEU A 135 7.84 42.72 -2.46
CA LEU A 135 8.58 42.64 -3.72
C LEU A 135 7.97 43.57 -4.77
N THR A 136 8.82 44.17 -5.59
CA THR A 136 8.44 44.96 -6.76
C THR A 136 7.98 44.06 -7.92
N GLU A 137 7.23 44.60 -8.88
CA GLU A 137 6.84 43.83 -10.08
C GLU A 137 8.05 43.34 -10.89
N GLY A 138 9.17 44.07 -10.88
CA GLY A 138 10.43 43.63 -11.50
C GLY A 138 11.03 42.39 -10.82
N GLU A 139 11.00 42.35 -9.49
CA GLU A 139 11.45 41.20 -8.69
C GLU A 139 10.53 40.00 -8.88
N LEU A 140 9.21 40.21 -8.89
CA LEU A 140 8.25 39.16 -9.16
C LEU A 140 8.43 38.55 -10.57
N LYS A 141 8.72 39.39 -11.58
CA LYS A 141 8.99 38.94 -12.95
C LYS A 141 10.20 38.00 -13.04
N HIS A 142 11.20 38.18 -12.18
CA HIS A 142 12.36 37.28 -12.12
C HIS A 142 12.02 35.90 -11.55
N LEU A 143 10.96 35.82 -10.74
CA LEU A 143 10.48 34.55 -10.16
C LEU A 143 9.58 33.76 -11.11
N THR A 144 8.87 34.45 -12.02
CA THR A 144 7.94 33.84 -12.98
C THR A 144 8.48 32.57 -13.67
N PRO A 145 9.68 32.56 -14.32
CA PRO A 145 10.16 31.37 -15.00
C PRO A 145 10.44 30.21 -14.02
N LYS A 146 10.95 30.48 -12.82
CA LYS A 146 11.23 29.46 -11.81
C LYS A 146 9.95 28.81 -11.29
N VAL A 147 8.95 29.63 -10.98
CA VAL A 147 7.64 29.14 -10.53
C VAL A 147 6.96 28.37 -11.65
N ALA A 148 6.99 28.84 -12.90
CA ALA A 148 6.42 28.12 -14.04
C ALA A 148 7.07 26.74 -14.25
N THR A 149 8.41 26.65 -14.19
CA THR A 149 9.12 25.37 -14.28
C THR A 149 8.73 24.44 -13.14
N ALA A 150 8.65 24.96 -11.91
CA ALA A 150 8.24 24.18 -10.74
C ALA A 150 6.78 23.68 -10.85
N THR A 151 5.85 24.53 -11.30
CA THR A 151 4.46 24.14 -11.55
C THR A 151 4.37 23.02 -12.57
N ASN A 152 5.14 23.10 -13.66
CA ASN A 152 5.16 22.05 -14.67
C ASN A 152 5.76 20.74 -14.13
N ALA A 153 6.83 20.81 -13.33
CA ALA A 153 7.40 19.62 -12.69
C ALA A 153 6.39 18.95 -11.74
N VAL A 154 5.68 19.73 -10.92
CA VAL A 154 4.62 19.21 -10.04
C VAL A 154 3.46 18.64 -10.83
N ARG A 155 3.06 19.24 -11.96
CA ARG A 155 2.02 18.68 -12.84
C ARG A 155 2.35 17.27 -13.30
N ILE A 156 3.59 17.02 -13.74
CA ILE A 156 4.03 15.68 -14.15
C ILE A 156 3.94 14.69 -12.98
N LEU A 157 4.27 15.14 -11.77
CA LEU A 157 4.15 14.34 -10.56
C LEU A 157 2.68 14.06 -10.17
N ILE A 158 1.78 15.02 -10.37
CA ILE A 158 0.33 14.82 -10.19
C ILE A 158 -0.21 13.80 -11.18
N ALA A 159 0.22 13.83 -12.45
CA ALA A 159 -0.17 12.83 -13.43
C ALA A 159 0.24 11.42 -12.96
N LYS A 160 1.49 11.24 -12.52
CA LYS A 160 1.98 9.99 -11.93
C LYS A 160 1.19 9.59 -10.67
N TYR A 161 0.85 10.54 -9.80
CA TYR A 161 0.02 10.26 -8.63
C TYR A 161 -1.39 9.78 -9.03
N ASN A 162 -1.98 10.39 -10.06
CA ASN A 162 -3.31 10.00 -10.55
C ASN A 162 -3.33 8.57 -11.10
N GLU A 163 -2.25 8.11 -11.74
CA GLU A 163 -2.09 6.71 -12.17
C GLU A 163 -2.13 5.74 -10.98
N LEU A 164 -1.70 6.17 -9.79
CA LEU A 164 -1.70 5.35 -8.58
C LEU A 164 -3.06 5.31 -7.86
N LYS A 165 -4.01 6.20 -8.18
CA LYS A 165 -5.26 6.37 -7.41
C LYS A 165 -6.08 5.09 -7.28
N ALA A 166 -6.17 4.30 -8.34
CA ALA A 166 -6.90 3.04 -8.33
C ALA A 166 -6.27 2.04 -7.32
N ASP A 167 -4.94 1.96 -7.31
CA ASP A 167 -4.21 1.06 -6.42
C ASP A 167 -4.19 1.56 -4.97
N LEU A 168 -4.10 2.88 -4.77
CA LEU A 168 -4.30 3.51 -3.46
C LEU A 168 -5.68 3.16 -2.89
N ALA A 169 -6.73 3.11 -3.70
CA ALA A 169 -8.09 2.80 -3.25
C ALA A 169 -8.44 1.30 -3.25
N ALA A 170 -7.53 0.41 -3.63
CA ALA A 170 -7.83 -1.00 -3.92
C ALA A 170 -8.37 -1.79 -2.72
N VAL A 171 -7.90 -1.47 -1.50
CA VAL A 171 -8.34 -2.12 -0.26
C VAL A 171 -8.77 -1.07 0.75
N THR A 172 -9.98 -1.23 1.30
CA THR A 172 -10.48 -0.45 2.42
C THR A 172 -10.61 -1.35 3.64
N ALA A 173 -10.74 -0.77 4.84
CA ALA A 173 -10.96 -1.57 6.05
C ALA A 173 -12.21 -2.46 5.90
N ASP A 174 -13.27 -1.94 5.28
CA ASP A 174 -14.52 -2.66 5.04
C ASP A 174 -14.36 -3.78 4.01
N SER A 175 -13.64 -3.53 2.89
CA SER A 175 -13.43 -4.58 1.88
C SER A 175 -12.49 -5.68 2.37
N ALA A 176 -11.41 -5.31 3.10
CA ALA A 176 -10.55 -6.28 3.77
C ALA A 176 -11.34 -7.10 4.80
N LYS A 177 -12.24 -6.46 5.57
CA LYS A 177 -13.10 -7.16 6.52
C LYS A 177 -14.04 -8.13 5.83
N ALA A 178 -14.68 -7.71 4.75
CA ALA A 178 -15.55 -8.55 3.94
C ALA A 178 -14.80 -9.76 3.35
N ASP A 179 -13.61 -9.54 2.80
CA ASP A 179 -12.76 -10.60 2.24
C ASP A 179 -12.35 -11.62 3.34
N LEU A 180 -11.91 -11.14 4.51
CA LEU A 180 -11.58 -12.00 5.66
C LEU A 180 -12.79 -12.77 6.20
N ASN A 181 -13.97 -12.15 6.25
CA ASN A 181 -15.19 -12.84 6.64
C ASN A 181 -15.57 -13.92 5.60
N LEU A 182 -15.42 -13.66 4.30
CA LEU A 182 -15.62 -14.68 3.26
C LEU A 182 -14.65 -15.85 3.43
N ILE A 183 -13.38 -15.60 3.77
CA ILE A 183 -12.36 -16.63 4.01
C ILE A 183 -12.73 -17.51 5.22
N VAL A 184 -13.23 -16.91 6.30
CA VAL A 184 -13.51 -17.62 7.55
C VAL A 184 -14.89 -18.27 7.56
N TYR A 185 -15.90 -17.54 7.09
CA TYR A 185 -17.32 -17.89 7.23
C TYR A 185 -17.98 -18.30 5.91
N GLY A 186 -17.42 -17.92 4.77
CA GLY A 186 -18.08 -18.05 3.47
C GLY A 186 -19.08 -16.93 3.20
N ASN A 187 -19.16 -15.94 4.09
CA ASN A 187 -20.08 -14.81 4.04
C ASN A 187 -19.36 -13.51 4.37
N ALA A 188 -19.53 -12.49 3.55
CA ALA A 188 -18.89 -11.19 3.73
C ALA A 188 -19.37 -10.43 4.99
N LYS A 189 -20.60 -10.70 5.45
CA LYS A 189 -21.26 -10.01 6.55
C LYS A 189 -22.00 -11.01 7.45
N PRO A 190 -21.28 -11.91 8.15
CA PRO A 190 -21.91 -12.95 8.96
C PRO A 190 -22.65 -12.34 10.15
N THR A 191 -23.96 -12.60 10.24
CA THR A 191 -24.79 -12.14 11.36
C THR A 191 -24.35 -12.84 12.65
N GLY A 192 -24.05 -12.07 13.69
CA GLY A 192 -23.64 -12.61 14.99
C GLY A 192 -22.36 -13.46 14.95
N ARG A 193 -21.61 -13.43 13.84
CA ARG A 193 -20.43 -14.27 13.60
C ARG A 193 -20.75 -15.77 13.70
N ALA A 194 -21.97 -16.13 13.29
CA ALA A 194 -22.42 -17.50 13.17
C ALA A 194 -21.85 -18.12 11.89
N VAL A 195 -21.56 -19.43 11.94
CA VAL A 195 -21.24 -20.22 10.76
C VAL A 195 -22.54 -20.71 10.15
N VAL A 196 -22.75 -20.38 8.87
CA VAL A 196 -23.83 -20.98 8.06
C VAL A 196 -23.21 -22.06 7.18
N ILE A 197 -23.87 -23.22 7.16
CA ILE A 197 -23.26 -24.47 6.65
C ILE A 197 -23.09 -24.45 5.14
N GLY A 198 -24.11 -24.00 4.39
CA GLY A 198 -24.01 -23.88 2.94
C GLY A 198 -22.90 -22.90 2.52
N GLU A 199 -22.59 -21.92 3.37
CA GLU A 199 -21.54 -20.93 3.12
C GLU A 199 -20.15 -21.48 3.46
N ALA A 200 -20.03 -22.19 4.58
CA ALA A 200 -18.75 -22.74 5.05
C ALA A 200 -18.33 -24.04 4.33
N PHE A 201 -19.28 -24.94 4.07
CA PHE A 201 -19.03 -26.27 3.50
C PHE A 201 -19.50 -26.44 2.04
N GLY A 202 -20.20 -25.45 1.46
CA GLY A 202 -20.67 -25.49 0.07
C GLY A 202 -21.80 -26.49 -0.25
N SER A 203 -22.15 -27.38 0.68
CA SER A 203 -23.29 -28.32 0.62
C SER A 203 -23.70 -28.73 2.05
N SER A 204 -24.91 -29.27 2.22
CA SER A 204 -25.40 -29.75 3.51
C SER A 204 -25.19 -31.26 3.66
N ALA A 205 -24.53 -31.65 4.75
CA ALA A 205 -24.45 -33.00 5.30
C ALA A 205 -23.70 -34.05 4.45
N GLY A 206 -22.85 -34.82 5.13
CA GLY A 206 -22.11 -35.94 4.54
C GLY A 206 -21.51 -36.85 5.59
N THR A 207 -20.71 -37.83 5.15
CA THR A 207 -19.81 -38.52 6.08
C THR A 207 -18.68 -37.57 6.50
N TRP A 208 -18.00 -37.86 7.61
CA TRP A 208 -16.85 -37.06 8.04
C TRP A 208 -15.81 -36.91 6.93
N GLN A 209 -15.52 -38.01 6.23
CA GLN A 209 -14.58 -38.00 5.11
C GLN A 209 -15.10 -37.17 3.93
N ALA A 210 -16.40 -37.21 3.62
CA ALA A 210 -16.95 -36.42 2.53
C ALA A 210 -16.82 -34.90 2.76
N VAL A 211 -16.78 -34.44 4.02
CA VAL A 211 -16.65 -33.02 4.35
C VAL A 211 -15.20 -32.58 4.61
N CYS A 212 -14.35 -33.51 5.06
CA CYS A 212 -12.95 -33.25 5.42
C CYS A 212 -11.92 -33.84 4.44
N GLU A 213 -12.34 -34.50 3.37
CA GLU A 213 -11.47 -35.00 2.30
C GLU A 213 -12.01 -34.58 0.93
N GLY A 214 -11.12 -34.31 -0.02
CA GLY A 214 -11.48 -34.12 -1.43
C GLY A 214 -10.40 -33.40 -2.22
N ASN A 215 -10.69 -33.11 -3.49
CA ASN A 215 -9.78 -32.34 -4.34
C ASN A 215 -9.71 -30.89 -3.88
N ALA A 216 -8.55 -30.25 -4.00
CA ALA A 216 -8.26 -28.91 -3.54
C ALA A 216 -9.31 -27.87 -3.98
N ALA A 217 -9.56 -27.76 -5.29
CA ALA A 217 -10.42 -26.72 -5.86
C ALA A 217 -11.92 -26.90 -5.56
N GLN A 218 -12.38 -28.14 -5.36
CA GLN A 218 -13.79 -28.47 -5.09
C GLN A 218 -14.01 -28.95 -3.64
N HIS A 219 -13.03 -28.73 -2.76
CA HIS A 219 -13.07 -29.23 -1.40
C HIS A 219 -14.32 -28.70 -0.66
N ASN A 220 -15.00 -29.57 0.09
CA ASN A 220 -16.20 -29.18 0.83
C ASN A 220 -15.85 -28.23 1.97
N ALA A 221 -14.79 -28.45 2.75
CA ALA A 221 -14.28 -27.45 3.70
C ALA A 221 -13.68 -26.21 2.98
N LYS A 222 -14.54 -25.31 2.48
CA LYS A 222 -14.17 -24.13 1.67
C LYS A 222 -13.62 -22.97 2.49
N THR A 223 -13.86 -22.97 3.81
CA THR A 223 -13.54 -21.85 4.70
C THR A 223 -12.71 -22.29 5.89
N LEU A 224 -12.07 -21.34 6.58
CA LEU A 224 -11.29 -21.66 7.78
C LEU A 224 -12.17 -22.15 8.94
N ALA A 225 -13.43 -21.73 9.03
CA ALA A 225 -14.34 -22.32 10.00
C ALA A 225 -14.57 -23.80 9.71
N ALA A 226 -14.85 -24.16 8.45
CA ALA A 226 -15.04 -25.55 8.04
C ALA A 226 -13.80 -26.41 8.29
N VAL A 227 -12.61 -25.88 8.01
CA VAL A 227 -11.34 -26.54 8.37
C VAL A 227 -11.25 -26.73 9.88
N ALA A 228 -11.54 -25.71 10.68
CA ALA A 228 -11.50 -25.83 12.15
C ALA A 228 -12.48 -26.88 12.69
N TYR A 229 -13.66 -27.06 12.09
CA TYR A 229 -14.56 -28.17 12.42
C TYR A 229 -13.87 -29.53 12.20
N CYS A 230 -13.26 -29.73 11.03
CA CYS A 230 -12.52 -30.96 10.72
C CYS A 230 -11.33 -31.21 11.66
N LEU A 231 -10.67 -30.16 12.16
CA LEU A 231 -9.51 -30.32 13.05
C LEU A 231 -9.87 -30.46 14.53
N CYS A 232 -11.00 -29.87 14.96
CA CYS A 232 -11.23 -29.60 16.38
C CYS A 232 -12.49 -30.24 16.95
N CYS A 233 -13.50 -30.53 16.14
CA CYS A 233 -14.70 -31.20 16.62
C CYS A 233 -14.44 -32.69 16.82
N LYS A 234 -15.07 -33.25 17.85
CA LYS A 234 -15.12 -34.70 18.03
C LYS A 234 -16.20 -35.28 17.12
N ASN A 235 -15.86 -36.31 16.36
CA ASN A 235 -16.83 -36.99 15.50
C ASN A 235 -17.82 -37.80 16.36
N SER A 236 -19.06 -37.32 16.47
CA SER A 236 -20.07 -37.97 17.32
C SER A 236 -20.52 -39.35 16.79
N ASN A 237 -20.24 -39.64 15.51
CA ASN A 237 -20.54 -40.94 14.91
C ASN A 237 -19.38 -41.94 15.08
N SER A 238 -18.25 -41.51 15.64
CA SER A 238 -17.10 -42.38 15.91
C SER A 238 -17.06 -42.76 17.38
N VAL A 239 -17.13 -44.06 17.66
CA VAL A 239 -16.85 -44.61 19.01
C VAL A 239 -15.42 -44.34 19.48
N ASP A 240 -14.54 -43.97 18.55
CA ASP A 240 -13.12 -43.66 18.75
C ASP A 240 -12.80 -42.17 18.51
N GLY A 241 -13.81 -41.29 18.60
CA GLY A 241 -13.58 -39.84 18.53
C GLY A 241 -12.73 -39.33 19.70
N THR A 242 -11.83 -38.39 19.43
CA THR A 242 -10.92 -37.82 20.46
C THR A 242 -11.40 -36.46 20.92
N ASP A 243 -11.44 -36.25 22.24
CA ASP A 243 -11.74 -34.95 22.84
C ASP A 243 -10.50 -34.05 22.87
N LYS A 244 -10.72 -32.73 22.87
CA LYS A 244 -9.66 -31.73 23.13
C LYS A 244 -8.49 -31.71 22.14
N VAL A 245 -8.74 -32.11 20.89
CA VAL A 245 -7.67 -32.24 19.88
C VAL A 245 -6.97 -30.92 19.58
N CYS A 246 -7.69 -29.79 19.59
CA CYS A 246 -7.14 -28.46 19.29
C CYS A 246 -6.74 -27.67 20.53
N SER A 247 -7.25 -28.00 21.71
CA SER A 247 -6.87 -27.33 22.96
C SER A 247 -7.35 -28.11 24.18
N PRO A 248 -6.54 -28.18 25.27
CA PRO A 248 -6.97 -28.74 26.55
C PRO A 248 -8.19 -28.04 27.17
N GLN A 249 -8.44 -26.78 26.79
CA GLN A 249 -9.55 -25.95 27.24
C GLN A 249 -10.84 -26.21 26.46
N GLN A 250 -10.81 -27.04 25.41
CA GLN A 250 -12.03 -27.47 24.75
C GLN A 250 -12.95 -28.21 25.73
N THR A 251 -14.23 -27.84 25.69
CA THR A 251 -15.29 -28.50 26.44
C THR A 251 -15.93 -29.60 25.58
N GLY A 252 -16.68 -30.51 26.21
CA GLY A 252 -17.36 -31.63 25.53
C GLY A 252 -18.48 -31.23 24.57
N ALA A 253 -18.81 -29.94 24.46
CA ALA A 253 -19.78 -29.41 23.50
C ALA A 253 -19.25 -29.33 22.05
N SER A 254 -18.12 -29.97 21.77
CA SER A 254 -17.47 -30.03 20.45
C SER A 254 -17.83 -31.28 19.65
N ASP A 255 -18.72 -32.14 20.16
CA ASP A 255 -19.30 -33.25 19.41
C ASP A 255 -20.05 -32.72 18.18
N TRP A 256 -19.71 -33.25 17.00
CA TRP A 256 -20.34 -32.91 15.75
C TRP A 256 -20.66 -34.16 14.93
N ASN A 257 -21.92 -34.26 14.51
CA ASN A 257 -22.37 -35.23 13.52
C ASN A 257 -22.29 -34.58 12.13
N PRO A 258 -21.42 -35.02 11.21
CA PRO A 258 -21.30 -34.42 9.87
C PRO A 258 -22.51 -34.70 8.96
N SER A 259 -23.37 -35.66 9.33
CA SER A 259 -24.68 -35.85 8.69
C SER A 259 -25.71 -34.82 9.15
N GLN A 260 -25.36 -34.04 10.16
CA GLN A 260 -26.09 -32.86 10.57
C GLN A 260 -25.26 -31.61 10.26
N ALA A 261 -26.01 -30.56 9.93
CA ALA A 261 -25.59 -29.19 10.06
C ALA A 261 -24.66 -28.96 11.27
N PRO A 262 -23.37 -28.57 11.10
CA PRO A 262 -22.57 -28.10 12.22
C PRO A 262 -23.30 -26.97 12.97
N GLY A 263 -23.52 -27.16 14.28
CA GLY A 263 -24.32 -26.25 15.08
C GLY A 263 -23.58 -24.98 15.46
N THR A 264 -24.33 -23.89 15.67
CA THR A 264 -23.76 -22.60 16.12
C THR A 264 -23.02 -22.72 17.46
N THR A 265 -23.41 -23.68 18.30
CA THR A 265 -22.76 -24.00 19.58
C THR A 265 -21.33 -24.49 19.40
N GLN A 266 -21.10 -25.46 18.50
CA GLN A 266 -19.77 -26.01 18.24
C GLN A 266 -18.83 -24.91 17.76
N TRP A 267 -19.27 -24.08 16.81
CA TRP A 267 -18.47 -22.95 16.36
C TRP A 267 -18.18 -21.95 17.48
N ALA A 268 -19.19 -21.60 18.30
CA ALA A 268 -18.98 -20.68 19.41
C ALA A 268 -17.91 -21.19 20.38
N GLU A 269 -17.89 -22.50 20.67
CA GLU A 269 -16.85 -23.12 21.50
C GLU A 269 -15.49 -23.10 20.83
N ILE A 270 -15.37 -23.55 19.57
CA ILE A 270 -14.10 -23.51 18.81
C ILE A 270 -13.56 -22.08 18.76
N ARG A 271 -14.41 -21.12 18.40
CA ARG A 271 -14.04 -19.72 18.24
C ARG A 271 -13.54 -19.09 19.54
N LYS A 272 -14.11 -19.45 20.70
CA LYS A 272 -13.66 -18.96 22.02
C LYS A 272 -12.24 -19.38 22.36
N LEU A 273 -11.73 -20.47 21.77
CA LEU A 273 -10.36 -20.95 22.00
C LEU A 273 -9.33 -20.08 21.29
N CYS A 274 -9.73 -19.34 20.27
CA CYS A 274 -8.86 -18.35 19.66
C CYS A 274 -8.68 -17.17 20.63
N ALA A 275 -7.45 -16.95 21.09
CA ALA A 275 -7.10 -15.75 21.84
C ALA A 275 -7.16 -14.52 20.92
N LEU A 276 -8.36 -13.95 20.76
CA LEU A 276 -8.60 -12.82 19.90
C LEU A 276 -7.82 -11.60 20.42
N ARG A 277 -6.83 -11.15 19.65
CA ARG A 277 -6.10 -9.92 19.92
C ARG A 277 -6.26 -8.98 18.74
N PRO A 278 -6.59 -7.70 18.96
CA PRO A 278 -6.64 -6.74 17.88
C PRO A 278 -5.26 -6.64 17.22
N LEU A 279 -5.22 -6.88 15.91
CA LEU A 279 -4.04 -6.57 15.11
C LEU A 279 -3.90 -5.05 15.02
N LYS A 280 -2.68 -4.54 15.15
CA LYS A 280 -2.43 -3.10 15.00
C LYS A 280 -2.62 -2.60 13.56
N VAL A 281 -2.07 -3.30 12.57
CA VAL A 281 -2.17 -2.95 11.14
C VAL A 281 -2.11 -4.23 10.30
N LEU A 282 -3.03 -4.39 9.35
CA LEU A 282 -3.01 -5.45 8.35
C LEU A 282 -2.13 -5.03 7.17
N THR A 283 -1.10 -5.83 6.89
CA THR A 283 -0.18 -5.66 5.76
C THR A 283 -0.06 -6.95 4.96
N ALA A 284 0.44 -6.87 3.72
CA ALA A 284 0.76 -8.04 2.90
C ALA A 284 1.72 -8.98 3.65
N ALA A 285 2.79 -8.43 4.24
CA ALA A 285 3.75 -9.21 5.03
C ALA A 285 3.11 -9.91 6.24
N THR A 286 2.20 -9.23 6.95
CA THR A 286 1.49 -9.83 8.10
C THR A 286 0.57 -10.96 7.65
N LEU A 287 -0.10 -10.80 6.51
CA LEU A 287 -0.98 -11.82 5.96
C LEU A 287 -0.18 -13.03 5.46
N SER A 288 0.92 -12.78 4.73
CA SER A 288 1.85 -13.82 4.26
C SER A 288 2.41 -14.66 5.42
N ALA A 289 2.84 -14.02 6.52
CA ALA A 289 3.31 -14.74 7.70
C ALA A 289 2.23 -15.65 8.33
N ARG A 290 0.96 -15.24 8.30
CA ARG A 290 -0.16 -16.05 8.82
C ARG A 290 -0.54 -17.19 7.87
N ILE A 291 -0.48 -16.96 6.55
CA ILE A 291 -0.64 -18.01 5.54
C ILE A 291 0.46 -19.08 5.74
N ALA A 292 1.72 -18.65 5.82
CA ALA A 292 2.86 -19.54 6.05
C ALA A 292 2.74 -20.33 7.36
N ALA A 293 2.25 -19.69 8.43
CA ALA A 293 2.01 -20.37 9.70
C ALA A 293 1.01 -21.54 9.56
N ILE A 294 -0.02 -21.42 8.71
CA ILE A 294 -0.97 -22.50 8.46
C ILE A 294 -0.35 -23.57 7.56
N THR A 295 0.28 -23.17 6.45
CA THR A 295 0.83 -24.13 5.48
C THR A 295 2.02 -24.91 6.03
N ASN A 296 2.77 -24.37 7.00
CA ASN A 296 3.81 -25.11 7.73
C ASN A 296 3.27 -26.27 8.59
N HIS A 297 1.96 -26.31 8.84
CA HIS A 297 1.28 -27.43 9.51
C HIS A 297 0.68 -28.42 8.52
N MET A 298 0.95 -28.26 7.22
CA MET A 298 0.59 -29.25 6.22
C MET A 298 1.67 -30.33 6.10
N SER A 299 1.24 -31.58 5.95
CA SER A 299 2.11 -32.73 5.72
C SER A 299 1.65 -33.48 4.46
N THR A 300 2.53 -34.26 3.84
CA THR A 300 2.19 -35.05 2.65
C THR A 300 2.59 -36.51 2.82
N ASP A 301 1.86 -37.41 2.16
CA ASP A 301 2.24 -38.81 1.96
C ASP A 301 2.87 -39.07 0.56
N GLY A 302 3.22 -38.00 -0.15
CA GLY A 302 3.71 -38.01 -1.53
C GLY A 302 2.61 -37.79 -2.57
N THR A 303 1.36 -38.18 -2.29
CA THR A 303 0.23 -38.11 -3.24
C THR A 303 -0.88 -37.17 -2.82
N SER A 304 -1.09 -37.05 -1.51
CA SER A 304 -2.09 -36.19 -0.88
C SER A 304 -1.40 -35.26 0.13
N THR A 305 -2.03 -34.12 0.38
CA THR A 305 -1.61 -33.18 1.41
C THR A 305 -2.66 -33.13 2.52
N TYR A 306 -2.20 -33.08 3.76
CA TYR A 306 -3.02 -33.13 4.96
C TYR A 306 -2.76 -31.89 5.79
N LEU A 307 -3.81 -31.26 6.32
CA LEU A 307 -3.71 -30.27 7.39
C LEU A 307 -4.24 -30.90 8.68
N GLY A 308 -3.44 -30.89 9.74
CA GLY A 308 -3.76 -31.56 11.01
C GLY A 308 -3.22 -33.00 11.09
N HIS A 309 -3.56 -33.70 12.17
CA HIS A 309 -2.98 -34.99 12.53
C HIS A 309 -3.55 -36.14 11.69
N PHE A 310 -2.81 -36.57 10.68
CA PHE A 310 -3.07 -37.78 9.89
C PHE A 310 -2.21 -38.95 10.38
N ILE A 311 -2.79 -40.15 10.44
CA ILE A 311 -2.10 -41.39 10.84
C ILE A 311 -2.15 -42.40 9.69
N LYS A 312 -3.37 -42.78 9.26
CA LYS A 312 -3.61 -43.78 8.22
C LYS A 312 -5.04 -43.71 7.69
N THR A 313 -5.29 -44.36 6.55
CA THR A 313 -6.61 -44.54 5.91
C THR A 313 -7.24 -43.24 5.41
N GLY A 314 -7.50 -42.27 6.28
CA GLY A 314 -8.14 -41.01 5.94
C GLY A 314 -8.36 -40.11 7.15
N CYS A 315 -8.88 -38.92 6.88
CA CYS A 315 -9.34 -37.98 7.89
C CYS A 315 -10.75 -38.35 8.31
N THR A 316 -10.89 -39.35 9.19
CA THR A 316 -12.19 -39.90 9.59
C THR A 316 -12.72 -39.33 10.91
N GLY A 317 -11.93 -38.47 11.59
CA GLY A 317 -12.26 -37.96 12.92
C GLY A 317 -12.16 -39.02 14.02
N SER A 318 -11.41 -40.10 13.77
CA SER A 318 -11.16 -41.17 14.75
C SER A 318 -9.71 -41.16 15.20
N LYS A 319 -9.49 -41.60 16.45
CA LYS A 319 -8.19 -41.59 17.11
C LYS A 319 -7.11 -42.35 16.34
N SER A 320 -7.48 -43.44 15.67
CA SER A 320 -6.53 -44.34 15.02
C SER A 320 -6.23 -44.00 13.56
N ASN A 321 -6.99 -43.10 12.93
CA ASN A 321 -6.87 -42.79 11.50
C ASN A 321 -6.44 -41.35 11.24
N GLY A 322 -7.11 -40.38 11.88
CA GLY A 322 -6.73 -38.98 11.72
C GLY A 322 -7.86 -38.00 12.01
N GLN A 323 -7.44 -36.85 12.53
CA GLN A 323 -8.24 -35.65 12.73
C GLN A 323 -7.62 -34.54 11.87
N CYS A 324 -8.02 -34.48 10.62
CA CYS A 324 -7.35 -33.67 9.62
C CYS A 324 -8.31 -33.21 8.51
N VAL A 325 -7.79 -32.40 7.60
CA VAL A 325 -8.35 -32.16 6.26
C VAL A 325 -7.41 -32.78 5.24
N LYS A 326 -7.93 -33.57 4.30
CA LYS A 326 -7.15 -34.21 3.23
C LYS A 326 -7.46 -33.59 1.87
N TYR A 327 -6.41 -33.13 1.21
CA TYR A 327 -6.44 -32.72 -0.18
C TYR A 327 -5.89 -33.84 -1.05
N THR A 328 -6.78 -34.53 -1.77
CA THR A 328 -6.49 -35.79 -2.45
C THR A 328 -5.66 -35.66 -3.73
N ASP A 329 -5.57 -34.46 -4.29
CA ASP A 329 -4.91 -34.15 -5.56
C ASP A 329 -3.76 -33.14 -5.42
N ILE A 330 -3.23 -32.97 -4.21
CA ILE A 330 -2.02 -32.16 -3.94
C ILE A 330 -0.87 -33.11 -3.57
N ALA A 331 -0.06 -33.44 -4.57
CA ALA A 331 1.16 -34.21 -4.38
C ALA A 331 2.27 -33.36 -3.72
N GLU A 332 3.32 -34.03 -3.24
CA GLU A 332 4.49 -33.36 -2.65
C GLU A 332 5.08 -32.31 -3.62
N GLY A 333 5.23 -31.08 -3.13
CA GLY A 333 5.77 -29.96 -3.91
C GLY A 333 4.80 -29.30 -4.90
N ASP A 334 3.54 -29.75 -5.01
CA ASP A 334 2.56 -29.13 -5.92
C ASP A 334 1.95 -27.85 -5.34
N THR A 335 2.72 -26.77 -5.41
CA THR A 335 2.28 -25.43 -4.97
C THR A 335 1.15 -24.87 -5.84
N THR A 336 0.99 -25.35 -7.07
CA THR A 336 -0.06 -24.86 -7.98
C THR A 336 -1.43 -25.35 -7.54
N LYS A 337 -1.55 -26.63 -7.18
CA LYS A 337 -2.77 -27.20 -6.62
C LYS A 337 -3.05 -26.67 -5.22
N LEU A 338 -2.02 -26.46 -4.40
CA LEU A 338 -2.15 -25.81 -3.10
C LEU A 338 -2.87 -24.46 -3.19
N ALA A 339 -2.46 -23.60 -4.14
CA ALA A 339 -3.08 -22.30 -4.37
C ALA A 339 -4.55 -22.37 -4.83
N THR A 340 -5.06 -23.53 -5.24
CA THR A 340 -6.48 -23.71 -5.62
C THR A 340 -7.41 -23.99 -4.45
N ILE A 341 -6.87 -24.23 -3.24
CA ILE A 341 -7.71 -24.40 -2.05
C ILE A 341 -8.53 -23.11 -1.82
N PRO A 342 -9.87 -23.16 -1.75
CA PRO A 342 -10.72 -21.97 -1.82
C PRO A 342 -10.41 -20.87 -0.79
N TRP A 343 -10.11 -21.22 0.47
CA TRP A 343 -9.76 -20.25 1.49
C TRP A 343 -8.35 -19.67 1.29
N LEU A 344 -7.41 -20.47 0.77
CA LEU A 344 -6.03 -20.05 0.50
C LEU A 344 -5.98 -19.12 -0.71
N GLN A 345 -6.66 -19.48 -1.80
CA GLN A 345 -6.79 -18.64 -2.99
C GLN A 345 -7.33 -17.23 -2.66
N LYS A 346 -8.32 -17.14 -1.77
CA LYS A 346 -8.88 -15.87 -1.31
C LYS A 346 -7.89 -15.07 -0.46
N LEU A 347 -7.10 -15.75 0.38
CA LEU A 347 -6.04 -15.12 1.15
C LEU A 347 -4.93 -14.56 0.25
N ASP A 348 -4.51 -15.32 -0.75
CA ASP A 348 -3.52 -14.89 -1.74
C ASP A 348 -4.03 -13.69 -2.55
N THR A 349 -5.30 -13.72 -2.95
CA THR A 349 -5.95 -12.59 -3.62
C THR A 349 -5.95 -11.33 -2.75
N LEU A 350 -6.26 -11.45 -1.46
CA LEU A 350 -6.21 -10.32 -0.53
C LEU A 350 -4.77 -9.83 -0.29
N HIS A 351 -3.82 -10.76 -0.19
CA HIS A 351 -2.40 -10.47 -0.09
C HIS A 351 -1.91 -9.63 -1.27
N ASP A 352 -2.24 -10.01 -2.50
CA ASP A 352 -1.79 -9.32 -3.70
C ASP A 352 -2.38 -7.92 -3.82
N LYS A 353 -3.65 -7.75 -3.44
CA LYS A 353 -4.26 -6.41 -3.35
C LYS A 353 -3.55 -5.52 -2.34
N LEU A 354 -3.24 -6.05 -1.15
CA LEU A 354 -2.49 -5.33 -0.11
C LEU A 354 -1.09 -4.97 -0.60
N LEU A 355 -0.37 -5.91 -1.22
CA LEU A 355 0.98 -5.69 -1.73
C LEU A 355 1.01 -4.58 -2.78
N LYS A 356 0.04 -4.59 -3.71
CA LYS A 356 -0.10 -3.56 -4.74
C LYS A 356 -0.40 -2.19 -4.14
N GLN A 357 -1.33 -2.13 -3.18
CA GLN A 357 -1.67 -0.88 -2.48
C GLN A 357 -0.48 -0.35 -1.66
N GLU A 358 0.29 -1.21 -0.99
CA GLU A 358 1.49 -0.82 -0.24
C GLU A 358 2.57 -0.24 -1.16
N ALA A 359 2.79 -0.82 -2.34
CA ALA A 359 3.69 -0.28 -3.35
C ALA A 359 3.22 1.09 -3.86
N ALA A 360 1.92 1.25 -4.14
CA ALA A 360 1.33 2.53 -4.53
C ALA A 360 1.46 3.59 -3.44
N ASN A 361 1.22 3.23 -2.17
CA ASN A 361 1.43 4.11 -1.01
C ASN A 361 2.89 4.59 -0.92
N ALA A 362 3.86 3.70 -1.11
CA ALA A 362 5.27 4.06 -1.09
C ALA A 362 5.66 5.00 -2.25
N ALA A 363 5.15 4.74 -3.46
CA ALA A 363 5.37 5.60 -4.62
C ALA A 363 4.73 6.99 -4.44
N ALA A 364 3.50 7.04 -3.94
CA ALA A 364 2.80 8.29 -3.67
C ALA A 364 3.48 9.13 -2.58
N ARG A 365 4.00 8.52 -1.49
CA ARG A 365 4.82 9.23 -0.50
C ARG A 365 6.08 9.84 -1.10
N ARG A 366 6.74 9.15 -2.03
CA ARG A 366 7.92 9.71 -2.73
C ARG A 366 7.52 10.91 -3.59
N ILE A 367 6.38 10.84 -4.28
CA ILE A 367 5.85 11.97 -5.04
C ILE A 367 5.59 13.16 -4.12
N ASP A 368 4.92 12.94 -2.99
CA ASP A 368 4.61 13.99 -2.01
C ASP A 368 5.87 14.65 -1.43
N LEU A 369 6.90 13.88 -1.10
CA LEU A 369 8.20 14.40 -0.66
C LEU A 369 8.84 15.32 -1.71
N VAL A 370 8.79 14.94 -2.99
CA VAL A 370 9.33 15.75 -4.08
C VAL A 370 8.51 17.04 -4.27
N ILE A 371 7.17 16.95 -4.24
CA ILE A 371 6.29 18.13 -4.34
C ILE A 371 6.53 19.08 -3.17
N SER A 372 6.67 18.56 -1.96
CA SER A 372 7.01 19.31 -0.76
C SER A 372 8.36 20.02 -0.89
N SER A 373 9.39 19.34 -1.40
CA SER A 373 10.70 19.95 -1.67
C SER A 373 10.61 21.07 -2.71
N ILE A 374 9.87 20.88 -3.80
CA ILE A 374 9.67 21.91 -4.83
C ILE A 374 8.98 23.13 -4.22
N THR A 375 7.91 22.91 -3.45
CA THR A 375 7.14 23.98 -2.81
C THR A 375 7.98 24.75 -1.79
N ASN A 376 8.82 24.07 -1.01
CA ASN A 376 9.73 24.72 -0.08
C ASN A 376 10.81 25.54 -0.79
N ASN A 377 11.34 25.07 -1.92
CA ASN A 377 12.29 25.84 -2.72
C ASN A 377 11.66 27.14 -3.24
N ILE A 378 10.37 27.11 -3.60
CA ILE A 378 9.63 28.31 -4.02
C ILE A 378 9.52 29.34 -2.90
N LYS A 379 9.23 28.91 -1.67
CA LYS A 379 9.20 29.82 -0.51
C LYS A 379 10.55 30.50 -0.27
N GLY A 380 11.66 29.83 -0.60
CA GLY A 380 13.01 30.41 -0.55
C GLY A 380 13.27 31.50 -1.60
N LEU A 381 12.48 31.57 -2.67
CA LEU A 381 12.69 32.52 -3.78
C LEU A 381 12.51 33.97 -3.36
N ALA A 382 11.70 34.26 -2.33
CA ALA A 382 11.51 35.61 -1.82
C ALA A 382 12.83 36.25 -1.35
N ASN A 383 13.66 35.47 -0.66
CA ASN A 383 14.98 35.92 -0.20
C ASN A 383 15.97 36.01 -1.35
N GLU A 384 15.93 35.06 -2.30
CA GLU A 384 16.79 35.08 -3.47
C GLU A 384 16.56 36.34 -4.33
N ALA A 385 15.29 36.68 -4.59
CA ALA A 385 14.92 37.88 -5.34
C ALA A 385 15.46 39.15 -4.68
N ARG A 386 15.29 39.30 -3.36
CA ARG A 386 15.80 40.46 -2.60
C ARG A 386 17.32 40.59 -2.70
N ILE A 387 18.05 39.47 -2.60
CA ILE A 387 19.52 39.46 -2.70
C ILE A 387 19.98 39.83 -4.12
N GLN A 388 19.34 39.30 -5.16
CA GLN A 388 19.69 39.59 -6.54
C GLN A 388 19.46 41.07 -6.91
N THR A 389 18.38 41.69 -6.40
CA THR A 389 18.15 43.13 -6.57
C THR A 389 19.25 43.96 -5.90
N LEU A 390 19.68 43.57 -4.69
CA LEU A 390 20.81 44.23 -4.01
C LEU A 390 22.08 44.16 -4.87
N HIS A 391 22.41 42.98 -5.42
CA HIS A 391 23.59 42.79 -6.27
C HIS A 391 23.50 43.58 -7.60
N ALA A 392 22.33 43.63 -8.24
CA ALA A 392 22.11 44.43 -9.45
C ALA A 392 22.26 45.94 -9.16
N THR A 393 21.80 46.40 -8.00
CA THR A 393 21.93 47.80 -7.57
C THR A 393 23.39 48.16 -7.25
N THR A 394 24.16 47.24 -6.67
CA THR A 394 25.61 47.43 -6.42
C THR A 394 26.42 47.48 -7.71
N ASN A 395 26.09 46.65 -8.71
CA ASN A 395 26.76 46.67 -10.01
C ASN A 395 26.40 47.90 -10.85
N SER A 396 25.15 48.39 -10.78
CA SER A 396 24.76 49.66 -11.42
C SER A 396 25.44 50.89 -10.79
N LYS A 397 25.69 50.87 -9.47
CA LYS A 397 26.49 51.92 -8.80
C LYS A 397 27.97 51.90 -9.21
N LYS A 398 28.57 50.74 -9.45
CA LYS A 398 29.93 50.65 -10.04
C LYS A 398 30.00 51.18 -11.48
N SER A 399 28.91 51.11 -12.24
CA SER A 399 28.83 51.69 -13.59
C SER A 399 28.65 53.22 -13.59
N THR A 400 28.09 53.80 -12.51
CA THR A 400 27.90 55.26 -12.41
C THR A 400 29.11 56.01 -11.84
N ASP A 401 30.02 55.34 -11.11
CA ASP A 401 31.28 55.97 -10.65
C ASP A 401 32.37 56.04 -11.73
N SER A 402 32.24 55.32 -12.85
CA SER A 402 33.17 55.47 -13.99
C SER A 402 32.78 56.58 -14.97
N ALA A 403 31.66 57.29 -14.75
CA ALA A 403 31.18 58.38 -15.61
C ALA A 403 31.52 59.79 -15.06
N LYS A 404 32.44 59.90 -14.10
CA LYS A 404 33.01 61.18 -13.65
C LYS A 404 34.54 61.19 -13.68
N GLN A 405 35.14 60.79 -14.81
CA GLN A 405 36.49 61.26 -15.17
C GLN A 405 36.81 60.97 -16.64
N THR A 406 36.14 61.66 -17.57
CA THR A 406 36.79 62.01 -18.84
C THR A 406 36.15 63.26 -19.40
N GLN A 407 36.79 64.40 -19.12
CA GLN A 407 36.49 65.65 -19.78
C GLN A 407 36.96 65.49 -21.23
N GLN A 408 36.02 65.28 -22.16
CA GLN A 408 36.33 65.36 -23.59
C GLN A 408 36.75 66.79 -23.90
N VAL A 409 38.04 66.99 -24.15
CA VAL A 409 38.56 68.20 -24.78
C VAL A 409 38.09 68.19 -26.23
N SER A 410 37.44 69.26 -26.67
CA SER A 410 36.92 69.37 -28.04
C SER A 410 38.08 69.56 -29.03
N SER A 411 37.96 69.01 -30.24
CA SER A 411 38.99 69.04 -31.28
C SER A 411 39.38 70.45 -31.77
N ALA A 412 38.65 71.50 -31.36
CA ALA A 412 38.97 72.89 -31.66
C ALA A 412 40.11 73.46 -30.78
N GLU A 413 40.38 72.87 -29.61
CA GLU A 413 41.42 73.37 -28.69
C GLU A 413 42.83 72.83 -29.00
N CYS A 414 42.95 71.71 -29.74
CA CYS A 414 44.26 71.17 -30.15
C CYS A 414 44.94 71.97 -31.28
N GLN A 415 44.20 72.74 -32.08
CA GLN A 415 44.75 73.43 -33.25
C GLN A 415 45.47 74.75 -32.92
N ASN A 416 45.40 75.25 -31.69
CA ASN A 416 46.00 76.54 -31.28
C ASN A 416 47.24 76.41 -30.38
N ILE A 417 47.81 75.19 -30.22
CA ILE A 417 49.03 75.00 -29.43
C ILE A 417 50.25 75.20 -30.34
N THR A 418 50.85 76.40 -30.26
CA THR A 418 52.08 76.76 -31.02
C THR A 418 53.38 76.58 -30.24
N GLU A 419 53.31 76.19 -28.95
CA GLU A 419 54.47 75.92 -28.10
C GLU A 419 54.61 74.43 -27.79
N LYS A 420 55.73 73.83 -28.21
CA LYS A 420 56.04 72.39 -28.06
C LYS A 420 56.04 71.90 -26.60
N SER A 421 56.19 72.79 -25.62
CA SER A 421 56.18 72.46 -24.19
C SER A 421 54.80 72.17 -23.61
N LYS A 422 53.71 72.40 -24.37
CA LYS A 422 52.33 72.23 -23.89
C LYS A 422 51.61 70.97 -24.41
N CYS A 423 52.26 70.14 -25.23
CA CYS A 423 51.72 68.82 -25.59
C CYS A 423 52.11 67.79 -24.52
N LYS A 424 51.13 67.13 -23.90
CA LYS A 424 51.34 65.90 -23.10
C LYS A 424 51.05 64.69 -23.97
N ASP A 425 51.92 63.68 -23.88
CA ASP A 425 52.14 62.53 -24.78
C ASP A 425 50.97 61.55 -25.05
N ASN A 426 49.70 61.91 -24.87
CA ASN A 426 48.59 60.98 -25.14
C ASN A 426 47.56 61.52 -26.14
N CYS A 427 48.04 61.88 -27.33
CA CYS A 427 47.22 61.82 -28.53
C CYS A 427 47.48 60.47 -29.20
N GLU A 428 46.66 59.45 -28.90
CA GLU A 428 46.46 58.28 -29.76
C GLU A 428 45.11 58.39 -30.47
#